data_AF-A0A2S6TSN0-F1
#
_entry.id   AF-A0A2S6TSN0-F1
#
_cell.length_a   1.000
_cell.length_b   1.000
_cell.length_c   1.000
_cell.angle_alpha   90.00
_cell.angle_beta   90.00
_cell.angle_gamma   90.00
#
_symmetry.space_group_name_H-M   'P 1'
#
loop_
_entity.id
_entity.type
_entity.pdbx_description
1 polymer ?
#
loop_
_entity_poly.entity_id
_entity_poly.type
_entity_poly.pdbx_seq_one_letter_code
_entity_poly.pdbx_strand_id
1 'polypeptide(L)' 'RLKRISAATIKPGGVLAGTVIARLRPPLTVDNFEGIDVRKGPAGGNFIYLVSDDNFNPEQRTLFMMFELME' A
#
# COMPACT_ATOMS: atom_id res chain seq x y z
N ARG A 1 4.87 1.28 -5.32
CA ARG A 1 4.52 2.72 -5.07
C ARG A 1 3.14 2.77 -4.44
N LEU A 2 2.88 3.67 -3.50
CA LEU A 2 1.57 3.88 -2.90
C LEU A 2 0.99 5.21 -3.36
N LYS A 3 -0.29 5.22 -3.74
CA LYS A 3 -1.00 6.42 -4.17
C LYS A 3 -2.26 6.61 -3.34
N ARG A 4 -2.52 7.86 -2.93
CA ARG A 4 -3.80 8.29 -2.38
C ARG A 4 -4.69 8.76 -3.51
N ILE A 5 -5.88 8.18 -3.61
CA ILE A 5 -6.88 8.49 -4.63
C ILE A 5 -8.12 9.02 -3.92
N SER A 6 -8.72 10.09 -4.45
CA SER A 6 -9.99 10.59 -3.93
C SER A 6 -11.12 9.63 -4.34
N ALA A 7 -11.89 9.15 -3.36
CA ALA A 7 -12.99 8.22 -3.62
C ALA A 7 -14.01 8.77 -4.63
N ALA A 8 -14.25 10.08 -4.62
CA ALA A 8 -15.16 10.76 -5.56
C ALA A 8 -14.71 10.67 -7.03
N THR A 9 -13.45 10.31 -7.28
CA THR A 9 -12.90 10.17 -8.64
C THR A 9 -13.02 8.75 -9.19
N ILE A 10 -13.41 7.78 -8.37
CA ILE A 10 -13.56 6.38 -8.76
C ILE A 10 -14.89 6.24 -9.51
N LYS A 11 -14.80 6.07 -10.83
CA LYS A 11 -15.96 5.93 -11.72
C LYS A 11 -15.64 5.06 -12.94
N PRO A 12 -16.64 4.39 -13.56
CA PRO A 12 -16.44 3.61 -14.77
C PRO A 12 -15.79 4.43 -15.90
N GLY A 13 -14.80 3.84 -16.58
CA GLY A 13 -14.04 4.51 -17.65
C GLY A 13 -13.12 5.66 -17.17
N GLY A 14 -13.13 5.99 -15.88
CA GLY A 14 -12.28 7.03 -15.30
C GLY A 14 -10.84 6.57 -15.10
N VAL A 15 -9.90 7.50 -15.22
CA VAL A 15 -8.50 7.26 -14.84
C VAL A 15 -8.35 7.53 -13.35
N LEU A 16 -7.82 6.54 -12.61
CA LEU A 16 -7.45 6.69 -11.21
C LEU A 16 -6.19 7.54 -11.07
N ALA A 17 -6.37 8.86 -11.17
CA ALA A 17 -5.35 9.85 -10.85
C ALA A 17 -5.27 10.00 -9.33
N GLY A 18 -4.06 9.85 -8.78
CA GLY A 18 -3.82 9.95 -7.35
C GLY A 18 -2.40 10.43 -7.05
N THR A 19 -2.24 11.02 -5.87
CA THR A 19 -0.96 11.55 -5.39
C THR A 19 -0.10 10.40 -4.87
N VAL A 20 1.14 10.29 -5.31
CA VAL A 20 2.09 9.33 -4.75
C VAL A 20 2.43 9.75 -3.33
N ILE A 21 2.15 8.89 -2.36
CA ILE A 21 2.44 9.12 -0.94
C ILE A 21 3.66 8.35 -0.45
N ALA A 22 4.05 7.27 -1.14
CA ALA A 22 5.27 6.54 -0.83
C ALA A 22 5.83 5.78 -2.05
N ARG A 23 7.15 5.54 -2.03
CA ARG A 23 7.82 4.63 -2.96
C ARG A 23 8.65 3.63 -2.16
N LEU A 24 8.14 2.39 -2.07
CA LEU A 24 8.96 1.25 -1.65
C LEU A 24 9.94 0.93 -2.79
N ARG A 25 11.23 1.01 -2.46
CA ARG A 25 12.37 0.74 -3.34
C ARG A 25 13.57 0.37 -2.45
N PRO A 26 14.60 -0.29 -2.98
CA PRO A 26 15.83 -0.53 -2.25
C PRO A 26 16.35 0.74 -1.55
N PRO A 27 16.77 0.64 -0.28
CA PRO A 27 17.02 -0.59 0.49
C PRO A 27 15.80 -1.16 1.24
N LEU A 28 14.59 -0.62 1.06
CA LEU A 28 13.39 -1.14 1.71
C LEU A 28 12.99 -2.50 1.12
N THR A 29 12.29 -3.30 1.92
CA THR A 29 11.62 -4.52 1.45
C THR A 29 10.65 -4.19 0.32
N VAL A 30 10.86 -4.81 -0.83
CA VAL A 30 9.96 -4.78 -1.98
C VAL A 30 9.60 -6.23 -2.31
N ASP A 31 8.33 -6.46 -2.60
CA ASP A 31 7.78 -7.76 -3.00
C ASP A 31 6.55 -7.53 -3.90
N ASN A 32 5.95 -8.61 -4.38
CA ASN A 32 4.69 -8.58 -5.11
C ASN A 32 3.50 -8.46 -4.15
N PHE A 33 3.27 -7.26 -3.62
CA PHE A 33 2.18 -7.03 -2.67
C PHE A 33 0.79 -7.20 -3.31
N GLU A 34 -0.03 -8.04 -2.70
CA GLU A 34 -1.37 -8.41 -3.18
C GLU A 34 -2.51 -7.73 -2.42
N GLY A 35 -2.22 -7.12 -1.27
CA GLY A 35 -3.23 -6.47 -0.46
C GLY A 35 -2.71 -5.21 0.24
N ILE A 36 -3.65 -4.30 0.47
CA ILE A 36 -3.44 -3.05 1.19
C ILE A 36 -4.68 -2.73 2.01
N ASP A 37 -4.49 -2.28 3.24
CA ASP A 37 -5.55 -1.72 4.06
C ASP A 37 -5.04 -0.53 4.87
N VAL A 38 -5.95 0.34 5.32
CA VAL A 38 -5.64 1.51 6.13
C VAL A 38 -6.59 1.58 7.31
N ARG A 39 -6.03 1.72 8.51
CA ARG A 39 -6.82 2.02 9.71
C ARG A 39 -6.32 3.25 10.43
N LYS A 40 -7.23 3.86 11.20
CA LYS A 40 -6.87 4.93 12.14
C LYS A 40 -6.21 4.35 13.40
N GLY A 41 -5.13 4.98 13.81
CA GLY A 41 -4.42 4.73 15.04
C GLY A 41 -5.10 5.36 16.26
N PRO A 42 -4.73 4.94 17.49
CA PRO A 42 -5.26 5.54 18.72
C PRO A 42 -4.97 7.04 18.83
N ALA A 43 -3.83 7.48 18.27
CA ALA A 43 -3.42 8.88 18.21
C ALA A 43 -3.91 9.63 16.95
N GLY A 44 -4.80 9.02 16.15
CA GLY A 44 -5.36 9.63 14.93
C GLY A 44 -4.54 9.46 13.65
N GLY A 45 -3.31 8.97 13.75
CA GLY A 45 -2.44 8.63 12.61
C GLY A 45 -3.05 7.58 11.68
N ASN A 46 -2.63 7.54 10.43
CA ASN A 46 -3.04 6.51 9.46
C ASN A 46 -2.00 5.40 9.42
N PHE A 47 -2.40 4.17 9.76
CA PHE A 47 -1.55 2.99 9.61
C PHE A 47 -1.90 2.27 8.31
N ILE A 48 -0.90 2.13 7.43
CA ILE A 48 -1.01 1.42 6.17
C ILE A 48 -0.43 0.02 6.34
N TYR A 49 -1.21 -0.98 5.99
CA TYR A 49 -0.81 -2.38 5.96
C TYR A 49 -0.59 -2.83 4.53
N LEU A 50 0.45 -3.63 4.30
CA LEU A 50 0.70 -4.32 3.04
C LEU A 50 0.89 -5.81 3.31
N VAL A 51 0.31 -6.64 2.46
CA VAL A 51 0.50 -8.10 2.49
C VAL A 51 1.08 -8.58 1.17
N SER A 52 1.97 -9.55 1.28
CA SER A 52 2.46 -10.35 0.16
C SER A 52 2.25 -11.82 0.49
N ASP A 53 1.92 -12.59 -0.53
CA ASP A 53 1.95 -14.04 -0.55
C ASP A 53 3.22 -14.48 -1.31
N ASP A 54 3.59 -15.76 -1.22
CA ASP A 54 4.60 -16.36 -2.07
C ASP A 54 4.08 -16.66 -3.49
N ASN A 55 2.75 -16.69 -3.71
CA ASN A 55 2.14 -17.01 -5.00
C ASN A 55 2.74 -18.27 -5.67
N PHE A 56 3.08 -19.27 -4.85
CA PHE A 56 3.78 -20.50 -5.24
C PHE A 56 5.15 -20.28 -5.92
N ASN A 57 5.75 -19.10 -5.74
CA ASN A 57 7.07 -18.74 -6.24
C ASN A 57 8.07 -18.60 -5.07
N PRO A 58 9.15 -19.41 -5.02
CA PRO A 58 10.14 -19.35 -3.94
C PRO A 58 10.92 -18.04 -3.85
N GLU A 59 10.89 -17.19 -4.88
CA GLU A 59 11.51 -15.86 -4.85
C GLU A 59 10.62 -14.81 -4.16
N GLN A 60 9.32 -15.08 -4.02
CA GLN A 60 8.37 -14.23 -3.29
C GLN A 60 8.25 -14.69 -1.84
N ARG A 61 7.78 -13.81 -0.97
CA ARG A 61 7.70 -14.08 0.46
C ARG A 61 6.32 -13.78 1.00
N THR A 62 5.86 -14.60 1.95
CA THR A 62 4.73 -14.25 2.82
C THR A 62 5.15 -13.12 3.75
N LEU A 63 4.59 -11.93 3.57
CA LEU A 63 4.95 -10.73 4.33
C LEU A 63 3.72 -10.01 4.88
N PHE A 64 3.85 -9.46 6.09
CA PHE A 64 2.93 -8.48 6.66
C PHE A 64 3.71 -7.26 7.12
N MET A 65 3.46 -6.11 6.50
CA MET A 65 4.20 -4.87 6.73
C MET A 65 3.26 -3.76 7.17
N MET A 66 3.64 -2.99 8.18
CA MET A 66 2.88 -1.85 8.69
C MET A 66 3.72 -0.58 8.67
N PHE A 67 3.15 0.50 8.17
CA PHE A 67 3.74 1.84 8.17
C PHE A 67 2.78 2.83 8.78
N GLU A 68 3.31 3.82 9.49
CA GLU A 68 2.55 5.03 9.79
C GLU A 68 2.78 6.05 8.67
N LEU A 69 1.69 6.60 8.14
CA LEU A 69 1.75 7.68 7.17
C LEU A 69 1.94 9.01 7.92
N MET A 70 3.15 9.55 7.82
CA MET A 70 3.47 10.91 8.24
C MET A 70 2.98 11.88 7.17
N GLU A 71 2.13 12.84 7.54
CA GLU A 71 1.69 13.94 6.67
C GLU A 71 2.52 15.21 6.92
#